data_AF-A0A0N1GEF2-F1
#
_entry.id   AF-A0A0N1GEF2-F1
#
_cell.length_a   1.000
_cell.length_b   1.000
_cell.length_c   1.000
_cell.angle_alpha   90.00
_cell.angle_beta   90.00
_cell.angle_gamma   90.00
#
_symmetry.space_group_name_H-M   'P 1'
#
loop_
_entity.id
_entity.type
_entity.pdbx_description
1 polymer ?
#
loop_
_entity_poly.entity_id
_entity_poly.type
_entity_poly.pdbx_seq_one_letter_code
_entity_poly.pdbx_strand_id
1 'polypeptide(L)'
;PPPRGPRWPARPRPPPPPRRDLLLQITELHRQYRARPLGDGQLPLTLDDHDSSTPPSGLPEMTSREALGAELHILGIDVSQHLMDHHHQLLRELGATDAAHLKGLRAGQQVLVAGVRASTQTPPIASGKRIIFVSLEDGSGMVDLAFFEDSHDACAHTIFHSGLLLVRGQVQRRGGRNTVTGQMVWDLEELAAARRDHGPEAARRLLGADAAVPPAARTEPHRTITHETGAEMHPWADLQPAGQRAADLTKLGHLSPGSPG
;
A
#
# COMPACT_ATOMS: atom_id res chain seq x y z
N PRO A 1 -51.02 -44.86 -14.17
CA PRO A 1 -49.90 -43.96 -13.78
C PRO A 1 -48.77 -44.78 -13.13
N PRO A 2 -47.54 -44.75 -13.65
CA PRO A 2 -46.46 -45.54 -13.05
C PRO A 2 -46.06 -44.93 -11.69
N PRO A 3 -45.62 -45.75 -10.71
CA PRO A 3 -45.18 -45.24 -9.42
C PRO A 3 -43.92 -44.39 -9.57
N ARG A 4 -43.92 -43.22 -8.92
CA ARG A 4 -42.74 -42.34 -8.83
C ARG A 4 -41.63 -43.09 -8.09
N GLY A 5 -40.51 -43.33 -8.78
CA GLY A 5 -39.31 -43.89 -8.17
C GLY A 5 -38.76 -43.03 -7.02
N PRO A 6 -37.91 -43.60 -6.16
CA PRO A 6 -37.38 -42.90 -4.99
C PRO A 6 -36.61 -41.65 -5.43
N ARG A 7 -36.99 -40.49 -4.87
CA ARG A 7 -36.22 -39.25 -4.99
C ARG A 7 -34.97 -39.40 -4.13
N TRP A 8 -33.82 -39.57 -4.78
CA TRP A 8 -32.53 -39.47 -4.11
C TRP A 8 -32.36 -38.06 -3.53
N PRO A 9 -31.97 -37.90 -2.25
CA PRO A 9 -31.66 -36.59 -1.71
C PRO A 9 -30.48 -36.00 -2.47
N ALA A 10 -30.57 -34.73 -2.85
CA ALA A 10 -29.46 -34.00 -3.44
C ALA A 10 -28.29 -34.05 -2.45
N ARG A 11 -27.14 -34.57 -2.90
CA ARG A 11 -25.92 -34.54 -2.08
C ARG A 11 -25.60 -33.07 -1.73
N PRO A 12 -25.25 -32.78 -0.47
CA PRO A 12 -24.81 -31.44 -0.10
C PRO A 12 -23.59 -31.08 -0.94
N ARG A 13 -23.62 -29.90 -1.54
CA ARG A 13 -22.52 -29.40 -2.35
C ARG A 13 -21.30 -29.22 -1.44
N PRO A 14 -20.12 -29.78 -1.78
CA PRO A 14 -18.93 -29.58 -0.95
C PRO A 14 -18.62 -28.08 -0.84
N PRO A 15 -17.99 -27.64 0.27
CA PRO A 15 -17.51 -26.27 0.37
C PRO A 15 -16.60 -25.95 -0.83
N PRO A 16 -16.58 -24.69 -1.31
CA PRO A 16 -15.71 -24.33 -2.40
C PRO A 16 -14.25 -24.63 -2.02
N PRO A 17 -13.43 -25.10 -2.98
CA PRO A 17 -12.03 -25.37 -2.72
C PRO A 17 -11.30 -24.07 -2.30
N PRO A 18 -10.25 -24.18 -1.46
CA PRO A 18 -9.46 -23.01 -1.08
C PRO A 18 -8.85 -22.34 -2.32
N ARG A 19 -8.66 -21.02 -2.27
CA ARG A 19 -8.20 -20.21 -3.42
C ARG A 19 -6.94 -20.77 -4.08
N ARG A 20 -6.00 -21.30 -3.27
CA ARG A 20 -4.74 -21.90 -3.75
C ARG A 20 -4.98 -23.17 -4.58
N ASP A 21 -5.93 -24.02 -4.19
CA ASP A 21 -6.30 -25.23 -4.94
C ASP A 21 -6.99 -24.88 -6.26
N LEU A 22 -7.82 -23.85 -6.26
CA LEU A 22 -8.50 -23.37 -7.46
C LEU A 22 -7.51 -22.79 -8.47
N LEU A 23 -6.49 -22.05 -8.02
CA LEU A 23 -5.40 -21.55 -8.88
C LEU A 23 -4.58 -22.69 -9.49
N LEU A 24 -4.27 -23.73 -8.71
CA LEU A 24 -3.61 -24.94 -9.22
C LEU A 24 -4.47 -25.65 -10.26
N GLN A 25 -5.77 -25.83 -9.97
CA GLN A 25 -6.70 -26.48 -10.89
C GLN A 25 -6.80 -25.72 -12.22
N ILE A 26 -6.88 -24.39 -12.19
CA ILE A 26 -6.85 -23.56 -13.40
C ILE A 26 -5.54 -23.76 -14.17
N THR A 27 -4.40 -23.80 -13.48
CA THR A 27 -3.08 -23.97 -14.10
C THR A 27 -2.96 -25.33 -14.79
N GLU A 28 -3.43 -26.38 -14.14
CA GLU A 28 -3.44 -27.75 -14.68
C GLU A 28 -4.38 -27.87 -15.88
N LEU A 29 -5.60 -27.33 -15.78
CA LEU A 29 -6.54 -27.26 -16.90
C LEU A 29 -5.97 -26.47 -18.09
N HIS A 30 -5.28 -25.35 -17.83
CA HIS A 30 -4.65 -24.55 -18.86
C HIS A 30 -3.52 -25.30 -19.57
N ARG A 31 -2.70 -26.04 -18.81
CA ARG A 31 -1.65 -26.91 -19.35
C ARG A 31 -2.24 -28.01 -20.23
N GLN A 32 -3.27 -28.71 -19.75
CA GLN A 32 -3.95 -29.77 -20.50
C GLN A 32 -4.60 -29.24 -21.78
N TYR A 33 -5.21 -28.06 -21.71
CA TYR A 33 -5.78 -27.41 -22.89
C TYR A 33 -4.70 -27.08 -23.94
N ARG A 34 -3.56 -26.53 -23.53
CA ARG A 34 -2.45 -26.22 -24.46
C ARG A 34 -1.73 -27.45 -25.01
N ALA A 35 -1.62 -28.51 -24.21
CA ALA A 35 -0.98 -29.76 -24.62
C ALA A 35 -1.85 -30.61 -25.55
N ARG A 36 -3.10 -30.19 -25.82
CA ARG A 36 -4.04 -30.91 -26.69
C ARG A 36 -3.56 -30.81 -28.15
N PRO A 37 -3.15 -31.93 -28.79
CA PRO A 37 -2.75 -31.89 -30.19
C PRO A 37 -3.96 -31.54 -31.06
N LEU A 38 -3.81 -30.54 -31.92
CA LEU A 38 -4.76 -30.26 -33.01
C LEU A 38 -4.53 -31.30 -34.12
N GLY A 39 -5.01 -32.53 -33.94
CA GLY A 39 -4.80 -33.59 -34.94
C GLY A 39 -5.74 -34.78 -34.80
N ASP A 40 -6.43 -35.06 -35.91
CA ASP A 40 -7.27 -36.21 -36.27
C ASP A 40 -8.39 -36.63 -35.32
N GLY A 41 -9.50 -35.89 -35.40
CA GLY A 41 -10.88 -36.43 -35.42
C GLY A 41 -11.39 -37.20 -34.21
N GLN A 42 -10.55 -37.51 -33.24
CA GLN A 42 -10.87 -38.27 -32.06
C GLN A 42 -10.96 -37.31 -30.89
N LEU A 43 -12.18 -36.99 -30.49
CA LEU A 43 -12.44 -36.34 -29.22
C LEU A 43 -11.96 -37.30 -28.12
N PRO A 44 -10.99 -36.91 -27.28
CA PRO A 44 -10.71 -37.67 -26.07
C PRO A 44 -12.02 -37.77 -25.30
N LEU A 45 -12.45 -38.99 -24.99
CA LEU A 45 -13.51 -39.24 -24.03
C LEU A 45 -12.99 -38.82 -22.65
N THR A 46 -12.92 -37.52 -22.40
CA THR A 46 -12.93 -36.99 -21.04
C THR A 46 -14.31 -37.32 -20.52
N LEU A 47 -14.40 -38.43 -19.77
CA LEU A 47 -15.53 -38.69 -18.91
C LEU A 47 -15.77 -37.41 -18.13
N ASP A 48 -16.90 -36.76 -18.41
CA ASP A 48 -17.44 -35.68 -17.61
C ASP A 48 -17.79 -36.25 -16.23
N ASP A 49 -16.76 -36.50 -15.43
CA ASP A 49 -16.92 -36.73 -14.01
C ASP A 49 -17.21 -35.34 -13.43
N HIS A 50 -18.48 -34.96 -13.49
CA HIS A 50 -19.01 -33.75 -12.88
C HIS A 50 -18.84 -33.74 -11.34
N ASP A 51 -18.24 -34.78 -10.77
CA ASP A 51 -17.72 -34.85 -9.41
C ASP A 51 -16.20 -34.59 -9.40
N SER A 52 -15.76 -33.54 -10.10
CA SER A 52 -14.37 -33.06 -10.10
C SER A 52 -14.01 -32.36 -8.79
N SER A 53 -14.19 -33.05 -7.66
CA SER A 53 -13.43 -32.72 -6.47
C SER A 53 -12.01 -33.22 -6.69
N THR A 54 -11.16 -32.38 -7.29
CA THR A 54 -9.72 -32.57 -7.20
C THR A 54 -9.39 -32.79 -5.73
N PRO A 55 -8.67 -33.86 -5.35
CA PRO A 55 -8.31 -34.06 -3.96
C PRO A 55 -7.57 -32.80 -3.46
N PRO A 56 -7.84 -32.35 -2.22
CA PRO A 56 -7.22 -31.16 -1.69
C PRO A 56 -5.70 -31.30 -1.84
N SER A 57 -5.05 -30.26 -2.35
CA SER A 57 -3.62 -30.33 -2.71
C SER A 57 -2.71 -30.56 -1.49
N GLY A 58 -3.26 -30.42 -0.28
CA GLY A 58 -2.52 -30.43 0.97
C GLY A 58 -1.71 -29.16 1.18
N LEU A 59 -1.79 -28.18 0.27
CA LEU A 59 -1.13 -26.90 0.45
C LEU A 59 -1.78 -26.10 1.59
N PRO A 60 -0.99 -25.33 2.34
CA PRO A 60 -1.54 -24.41 3.34
C PRO A 60 -2.56 -23.46 2.71
N GLU A 61 -3.50 -22.96 3.51
CA GLU A 61 -4.36 -21.86 3.06
C GLU A 61 -3.54 -20.60 2.81
N MET A 62 -4.03 -19.70 1.96
CA MET A 62 -3.39 -18.40 1.78
C MET A 62 -3.47 -17.60 3.09
N THR A 63 -2.34 -17.11 3.56
CA THR A 63 -2.32 -16.17 4.68
C THR A 63 -2.97 -14.85 4.28
N SER A 64 -3.45 -14.06 5.25
CA SER A 64 -4.03 -12.73 5.00
C SER A 64 -3.07 -11.83 4.20
N ARG A 65 -1.76 -11.95 4.41
CA ARG A 65 -0.73 -11.21 3.66
C ARG A 65 -0.64 -11.65 2.20
N GLU A 66 -0.71 -12.95 1.92
CA GLU A 66 -0.70 -13.48 0.56
C GLU A 66 -1.99 -13.11 -0.19
N ALA A 67 -3.13 -13.13 0.50
CA ALA A 67 -4.40 -12.69 -0.07
C ALA A 67 -4.38 -11.20 -0.41
N LEU A 68 -3.93 -10.35 0.51
CA LEU A 68 -3.78 -8.91 0.29
C LEU A 68 -2.80 -8.61 -0.84
N GLY A 69 -1.63 -9.27 -0.88
CA GLY A 69 -0.67 -9.10 -1.96
C GLY A 69 -1.28 -9.42 -3.34
N ALA A 70 -2.08 -10.48 -3.42
CA ALA A 70 -2.81 -10.82 -4.64
C ALA A 70 -3.90 -9.80 -4.99
N GLU A 71 -4.61 -9.25 -4.02
CA GLU A 71 -5.61 -8.18 -4.22
C GLU A 71 -4.95 -6.91 -4.77
N LEU A 72 -3.88 -6.45 -4.14
CA LEU A 72 -3.14 -5.27 -4.59
C LEU A 72 -2.53 -5.48 -5.97
N HIS A 73 -1.98 -6.66 -6.25
CA HIS A 73 -1.36 -6.95 -7.54
C HIS A 73 -2.39 -7.03 -8.69
N ILE A 74 -3.58 -7.60 -8.44
CA ILE A 74 -4.60 -7.84 -9.48
C ILE A 74 -5.58 -6.68 -9.61
N LEU A 75 -6.09 -6.18 -8.48
CA LEU A 75 -7.16 -5.18 -8.42
C LEU A 75 -6.62 -3.77 -8.20
N GLY A 76 -5.41 -3.63 -7.66
CA GLY A 76 -4.84 -2.33 -7.28
C GLY A 76 -5.51 -1.70 -6.06
N ILE A 77 -6.32 -2.48 -5.32
CA ILE A 77 -7.04 -2.07 -4.11
C ILE A 77 -7.05 -3.22 -3.10
N ASP A 78 -7.10 -2.90 -1.81
CA ASP A 78 -7.43 -3.87 -0.77
C ASP A 78 -8.95 -4.09 -0.68
N VAL A 79 -9.36 -5.34 -0.49
CA VAL A 79 -10.78 -5.74 -0.42
C VAL A 79 -11.06 -6.49 0.87
N SER A 80 -10.18 -7.44 1.24
CA SER A 80 -10.40 -8.28 2.42
C SER A 80 -9.96 -7.60 3.71
N GLN A 81 -8.85 -6.85 3.66
CA GLN A 81 -8.26 -6.21 4.83
C GLN A 81 -7.42 -5.00 4.41
N HIS A 82 -7.53 -3.91 5.16
CA HIS A 82 -6.80 -2.69 4.84
C HIS A 82 -5.27 -2.90 4.93
N LEU A 83 -4.52 -2.29 4.01
CA LEU A 83 -3.06 -2.49 3.90
C LEU A 83 -2.32 -2.14 5.20
N MET A 84 -2.79 -1.09 5.90
CA MET A 84 -2.18 -0.64 7.15
C MET A 84 -2.34 -1.64 8.30
N ASP A 85 -3.24 -2.61 8.19
CA ASP A 85 -3.46 -3.60 9.25
C ASP A 85 -2.21 -4.42 9.55
N HIS A 86 -1.43 -4.69 8.51
CA HIS A 86 -0.16 -5.40 8.59
C HIS A 86 0.94 -4.60 9.32
N HIS A 87 0.72 -3.30 9.54
CA HIS A 87 1.65 -2.38 10.18
C HIS A 87 1.17 -1.92 11.57
N HIS A 88 -0.06 -2.22 12.00
CA HIS A 88 -0.59 -1.78 13.30
C HIS A 88 0.31 -2.13 14.49
N GLN A 89 0.96 -3.29 14.49
CA GLN A 89 1.88 -3.64 15.57
C GLN A 89 3.07 -2.66 15.64
N LEU A 90 3.75 -2.44 14.50
CA LEU A 90 4.85 -1.47 14.41
C LEU A 90 4.37 -0.06 14.80
N LEU A 91 3.21 0.36 14.32
CA LEU A 91 2.67 1.69 14.58
C LEU A 91 2.35 1.91 16.06
N ARG A 92 1.79 0.90 16.73
CA ARG A 92 1.59 0.93 18.19
C ARG A 92 2.92 0.99 18.94
N GLU A 93 3.91 0.20 18.52
CA GLU A 93 5.25 0.20 19.12
C GLU A 93 5.94 1.57 18.98
N LEU A 94 5.73 2.26 17.86
CA LEU A 94 6.25 3.61 17.58
C LEU A 94 5.43 4.74 18.23
N GLY A 95 4.22 4.47 18.70
CA GLY A 95 3.32 5.48 19.26
C GLY A 95 2.67 6.36 18.19
N ALA A 96 2.40 5.81 17.00
CA ALA A 96 1.66 6.52 15.96
C ALA A 96 0.19 6.73 16.37
N THR A 97 -0.33 7.90 16.02
CA THR A 97 -1.72 8.33 16.20
C THR A 97 -2.47 8.09 14.90
N ASP A 98 -3.61 7.41 14.98
CA ASP A 98 -4.49 7.22 13.83
C ASP A 98 -5.41 8.44 13.59
N ALA A 99 -6.07 8.47 12.42
CA ALA A 99 -6.96 9.55 11.99
C ALA A 99 -8.17 9.73 12.93
N ALA A 100 -8.67 8.65 13.52
CA ALA A 100 -9.77 8.69 14.47
C ALA A 100 -9.38 9.44 15.76
N HIS A 101 -8.23 9.12 16.34
CA HIS A 101 -7.70 9.74 17.57
C HIS A 101 -7.17 11.16 17.31
N LEU A 102 -6.64 11.42 16.11
CA LEU A 102 -6.13 12.74 15.73
C LEU A 102 -7.18 13.84 15.91
N LYS A 103 -8.47 13.54 15.70
CA LYS A 103 -9.60 14.49 15.88
C LYS A 103 -9.68 15.06 17.30
N GLY A 104 -9.25 14.32 18.31
CA GLY A 104 -9.28 14.72 19.72
C GLY A 104 -8.07 15.53 20.18
N LEU A 105 -7.03 15.64 19.36
CA LEU A 105 -5.78 16.28 19.75
C LEU A 105 -5.85 17.81 19.69
N ARG A 106 -4.96 18.44 20.48
CA ARG A 106 -4.85 19.90 20.56
C ARG A 106 -3.85 20.41 19.53
N ALA A 107 -4.12 21.59 18.98
CA ALA A 107 -3.17 22.29 18.13
C ALA A 107 -1.83 22.48 18.87
N GLY A 108 -0.72 22.35 18.15
CA GLY A 108 0.63 22.44 18.69
C GLY A 108 1.19 21.13 19.25
N GLN A 109 0.38 20.07 19.40
CA GLN A 109 0.88 18.77 19.85
C GLN A 109 1.74 18.10 18.77
N GLN A 110 2.87 17.52 19.19
CA GLN A 110 3.69 16.68 18.32
C GLN A 110 3.04 15.31 18.17
N VAL A 111 2.98 14.83 16.93
CA VAL A 111 2.34 13.57 16.57
C VAL A 111 3.18 12.81 15.55
N LEU A 112 2.97 11.50 15.54
CA LEU A 112 3.44 10.60 14.51
C LEU A 112 2.19 10.02 13.85
N VAL A 113 2.00 10.23 12.55
CA VAL A 113 0.84 9.71 11.80
C VAL A 113 1.35 8.84 10.66
N ALA A 114 0.60 7.82 10.29
CA ALA A 114 1.01 6.90 9.23
C ALA A 114 -0.17 6.56 8.34
N GLY A 115 0.10 6.22 7.08
CA GLY A 115 -0.96 5.80 6.17
C GLY A 115 -0.47 5.58 4.75
N VAL A 116 -1.39 5.07 3.95
CA VAL A 116 -1.27 4.98 2.50
C VAL A 116 -1.43 6.38 1.91
N ARG A 117 -0.51 6.77 1.03
CA ARG A 117 -0.55 8.07 0.35
C ARG A 117 -1.70 8.11 -0.66
N ALA A 118 -2.85 8.63 -0.26
CA ALA A 118 -4.04 8.72 -1.12
C ALA A 118 -3.96 9.86 -2.13
N SER A 119 -3.35 10.99 -1.76
CA SER A 119 -3.17 12.12 -2.68
C SER A 119 -1.90 12.92 -2.38
N THR A 120 -1.29 13.50 -3.42
CA THR A 120 -0.21 14.50 -3.30
C THR A 120 -0.47 15.66 -4.27
N GLN A 121 -0.38 16.89 -3.77
CA GLN A 121 -0.61 18.11 -4.54
C GLN A 121 0.45 19.17 -4.21
N THR A 122 0.94 19.86 -5.24
CA THR A 122 1.92 20.95 -5.12
C THR A 122 1.42 22.19 -5.85
N PRO A 123 0.37 22.86 -5.32
CA PRO A 123 -0.17 24.04 -5.97
C PRO A 123 0.90 25.15 -6.05
N PRO A 124 0.97 25.89 -7.17
CA PRO A 124 1.84 27.06 -7.28
C PRO A 124 1.33 28.14 -6.31
N ILE A 125 2.23 28.78 -5.57
CA ILE A 125 1.90 29.94 -4.74
C ILE A 125 2.64 31.18 -5.27
N ALA A 126 1.95 32.32 -5.20
CA ALA A 126 2.39 33.58 -5.81
C ALA A 126 3.75 34.08 -5.28
N SER A 127 4.17 33.61 -4.09
CA SER A 127 5.46 33.93 -3.48
C SER A 127 6.66 33.16 -4.06
N GLY A 128 6.45 32.25 -5.03
CA GLY A 128 7.49 31.38 -5.59
C GLY A 128 7.87 30.18 -4.70
N LYS A 129 7.51 30.23 -3.42
CA LYS A 129 7.62 29.11 -2.47
C LYS A 129 6.75 27.94 -2.92
N ARG A 130 6.88 26.75 -2.30
CA ARG A 130 5.96 25.62 -2.55
C ARG A 130 5.48 24.99 -1.26
N ILE A 131 4.25 24.50 -1.28
CA ILE A 131 3.67 23.68 -0.22
C ILE A 131 3.27 22.34 -0.84
N ILE A 132 3.69 21.25 -0.21
CA ILE A 132 3.25 19.91 -0.59
C ILE A 132 2.10 19.52 0.34
N PHE A 133 0.92 19.30 -0.23
CA PHE A 133 -0.22 18.73 0.48
C PHE A 133 -0.26 17.23 0.24
N VAL A 134 -0.37 16.46 1.31
CA VAL A 134 -0.48 14.99 1.24
C VAL A 134 -1.69 14.56 2.05
N SER A 135 -2.51 13.66 1.52
CA SER A 135 -3.55 13.00 2.31
C SER A 135 -3.18 11.54 2.53
N LEU A 136 -3.16 11.11 3.79
CA LEU A 136 -2.90 9.73 4.18
C LEU A 136 -4.19 9.03 4.62
N GLU A 137 -4.35 7.77 4.24
CA GLU A 137 -5.42 6.90 4.73
C GLU A 137 -4.85 5.80 5.63
N ASP A 138 -5.46 5.56 6.79
CA ASP A 138 -4.99 4.57 7.76
C ASP A 138 -6.02 3.49 8.14
N GLY A 139 -7.11 3.38 7.36
CA GLY A 139 -8.25 2.51 7.64
C GLY A 139 -9.22 3.07 8.70
N SER A 140 -8.78 4.00 9.56
CA SER A 140 -9.65 4.73 10.51
C SER A 140 -10.16 6.06 9.96
N GLY A 141 -9.50 6.57 8.91
CA GLY A 141 -9.92 7.74 8.16
C GLY A 141 -8.78 8.40 7.40
N MET A 142 -9.02 9.66 6.99
CA MET A 142 -8.05 10.49 6.28
C MET A 142 -7.33 11.46 7.22
N VAL A 143 -6.02 11.61 7.03
CA VAL A 143 -5.18 12.63 7.66
C VAL A 143 -4.60 13.55 6.58
N ASP A 144 -4.91 14.84 6.67
CA ASP A 144 -4.39 15.85 5.76
C ASP A 144 -3.11 16.49 6.33
N LEU A 145 -2.07 16.49 5.51
CA LEU A 145 -0.73 16.95 5.83
C LEU A 145 -0.34 18.14 4.94
N ALA A 146 0.45 19.05 5.50
CA ALA A 146 1.10 20.12 4.75
C ALA A 146 2.60 20.18 5.09
N PHE A 147 3.44 20.22 4.05
CA PHE A 147 4.89 20.34 4.14
C PHE A 147 5.33 21.66 3.52
N PHE A 148 5.91 22.52 4.35
CA PHE A 148 6.46 23.81 3.93
C PHE A 148 7.91 23.65 3.48
N GLU A 149 8.40 24.65 2.75
CA GLU A 149 9.75 24.69 2.15
C GLU A 149 10.86 24.23 3.09
N ASP A 150 10.86 24.69 4.35
CA ASP A 150 11.84 24.32 5.38
C ASP A 150 11.94 22.81 5.66
N SER A 151 10.92 22.03 5.28
CA SER A 151 10.87 20.56 5.45
C SER A 151 11.16 19.77 4.17
N HIS A 152 11.29 20.43 3.01
CA HIS A 152 11.36 19.75 1.71
C HIS A 152 12.62 18.92 1.57
N ASP A 153 13.78 19.41 2.02
CA ASP A 153 15.04 18.69 1.93
C ASP A 153 14.98 17.33 2.65
N ALA A 154 14.27 17.26 3.77
CA ALA A 154 14.10 16.03 4.55
C ALA A 154 12.94 15.15 4.06
N CYS A 155 11.92 15.72 3.42
CA CYS A 155 10.64 15.02 3.20
C CYS A 155 10.30 14.77 1.74
N ALA A 156 10.69 15.65 0.80
CA ALA A 156 10.14 15.67 -0.54
C ALA A 156 10.44 14.37 -1.31
N HIS A 157 11.68 13.88 -1.25
CA HIS A 157 12.05 12.63 -1.91
C HIS A 157 11.15 11.47 -1.44
N THR A 158 11.05 11.25 -0.14
CA THR A 158 10.24 10.17 0.45
C THR A 158 8.75 10.35 0.12
N ILE A 159 8.22 11.57 0.21
CA ILE A 159 6.82 11.87 -0.14
C ILE A 159 6.50 11.46 -1.56
N PHE A 160 7.36 11.76 -2.55
CA PHE A 160 7.06 11.50 -3.96
C PHE A 160 7.34 10.05 -4.38
N HIS A 161 8.26 9.36 -3.72
CA HIS A 161 8.73 8.03 -4.15
C HIS A 161 8.19 6.86 -3.32
N SER A 162 7.53 7.12 -2.17
CA SER A 162 7.02 6.07 -1.29
C SER A 162 5.49 6.08 -1.21
N GLY A 163 4.90 4.88 -1.16
CA GLY A 163 3.45 4.69 -1.07
C GLY A 163 2.91 4.65 0.36
N LEU A 164 3.71 4.12 1.30
CA LEU A 164 3.39 4.06 2.72
C LEU A 164 4.27 5.03 3.49
N LEU A 165 3.66 6.01 4.14
CA LEU A 165 4.38 7.08 4.82
C LEU A 165 4.18 7.00 6.33
N LEU A 166 5.26 7.26 7.06
CA LEU A 166 5.24 7.63 8.47
C LEU A 166 5.71 9.07 8.60
N VAL A 167 4.92 9.93 9.23
CA VAL A 167 5.14 11.37 9.27
C VAL A 167 5.18 11.85 10.71
N ARG A 168 6.28 12.49 11.09
CA ARG A 168 6.35 13.28 12.32
C ARG A 168 5.98 14.71 12.00
N GLY A 169 5.09 15.28 12.80
CA GLY A 169 4.67 16.65 12.62
C GLY A 169 3.85 17.19 13.77
N GLN A 170 3.36 18.41 13.59
CA GLN A 170 2.63 19.12 14.62
C GLN A 170 1.16 19.31 14.22
N VAL A 171 0.24 19.04 15.15
CA VAL A 171 -1.21 19.21 14.92
C VAL A 171 -1.52 20.68 14.69
N GLN A 172 -2.28 20.96 13.64
CA GLN A 172 -2.86 22.27 13.33
C GLN A 172 -4.37 22.17 13.33
N ARG A 173 -5.06 23.24 13.75
CA ARG A 173 -6.51 23.35 13.66
C ARG A 173 -6.86 24.29 12.52
N ARG A 174 -7.42 23.76 11.43
CA ARG A 174 -7.83 24.56 10.27
C ARG A 174 -9.28 24.24 9.91
N GLY A 175 -10.14 25.26 9.86
CA GLY A 175 -11.54 25.08 9.46
C GLY A 175 -12.32 24.06 10.31
N GLY A 176 -12.04 23.99 11.62
CA GLY A 176 -12.69 23.04 12.53
C GLY A 176 -12.17 21.61 12.47
N ARG A 177 -11.20 21.30 11.59
CA ARG A 177 -10.57 19.98 11.48
C ARG A 177 -9.12 20.02 11.97
N ASN A 178 -8.63 18.90 12.48
CA ASN A 178 -7.21 18.73 12.79
C ASN A 178 -6.49 18.26 11.52
N THR A 179 -5.47 19.02 11.12
CA THR A 179 -4.51 18.67 10.07
C THR A 179 -3.13 18.57 10.71
N VAL A 180 -2.11 18.12 9.98
CA VAL A 180 -0.73 18.06 10.53
C VAL A 180 0.23 18.84 9.63
N THR A 181 1.07 19.67 10.24
CA THR A 181 2.25 20.23 9.56
C THR A 181 3.38 19.23 9.69
N GLY A 182 3.75 18.62 8.57
CA GLY A 182 4.81 17.61 8.54
C GLY A 182 6.20 18.24 8.67
N GLN A 183 7.07 17.55 9.39
CA GLN A 183 8.45 17.99 9.65
C GLN A 183 9.47 16.96 9.17
N MET A 184 9.15 15.67 9.32
CA MET A 184 9.98 14.54 8.87
C MET A 184 9.08 13.44 8.30
N VAL A 185 9.58 12.71 7.30
CA VAL A 185 8.87 11.61 6.65
C VAL A 185 9.80 10.42 6.47
N TRP A 186 9.31 9.23 6.78
CA TRP A 186 9.99 7.95 6.54
C TRP A 186 9.12 7.06 5.66
N ASP A 187 9.78 6.21 4.88
CA ASP A 187 9.13 5.07 4.24
C ASP A 187 8.77 4.03 5.31
N LEU A 188 7.48 3.75 5.46
CA LEU A 188 7.00 2.78 6.43
C LEU A 188 7.41 1.34 6.06
N GLU A 189 7.64 1.03 4.79
CA GLU A 189 8.12 -0.27 4.34
C GLU A 189 9.55 -0.53 4.80
N GLU A 190 10.43 0.47 4.68
CA GLU A 190 11.81 0.41 5.18
C GLU A 190 11.84 0.22 6.70
N LEU A 191 11.00 0.98 7.43
CA LEU A 191 10.87 0.82 8.88
C LEU A 191 10.34 -0.57 9.26
N ALA A 192 9.39 -1.09 8.49
CA ALA A 192 8.86 -2.43 8.70
C ALA A 192 9.88 -3.52 8.40
N ALA A 193 10.71 -3.35 7.36
CA ALA A 193 11.82 -4.26 7.04
C ALA A 193 12.86 -4.25 8.15
N ALA A 194 13.34 -3.07 8.57
CA ALA A 194 14.27 -2.93 9.68
C ALA A 194 13.75 -3.58 10.97
N ARG A 195 12.45 -3.42 11.27
CA ARG A 195 11.82 -4.08 12.41
C ARG A 195 11.86 -5.60 12.30
N ARG A 196 11.51 -6.16 11.12
CA ARG A 196 11.47 -7.60 10.90
C ARG A 196 12.86 -8.23 11.00
N ASP A 197 13.85 -7.60 10.40
CA ASP A 197 15.19 -8.17 10.22
C ASP A 197 16.10 -7.92 11.44
N HIS A 198 15.87 -6.82 12.16
CA HIS A 198 16.76 -6.35 13.24
C HIS A 198 16.03 -5.96 14.54
N GLY A 199 14.73 -6.25 14.64
CA GLY A 199 13.93 -6.02 15.84
C GLY A 199 13.40 -4.59 16.01
N PRO A 200 12.56 -4.36 17.05
CA PRO A 200 11.84 -3.08 17.26
C PRO A 200 12.76 -1.88 17.51
N GLU A 201 13.94 -2.10 18.06
CA GLU A 201 14.92 -1.04 18.32
C GLU A 201 15.55 -0.50 17.04
N ALA A 202 15.66 -1.31 15.98
CA ALA A 202 16.19 -0.86 14.70
C ALA A 202 15.28 0.18 14.04
N ALA A 203 13.97 -0.06 14.04
CA ALA A 203 12.99 0.92 13.57
C ALA A 203 13.07 2.23 14.39
N ARG A 204 13.17 2.14 15.73
CA ARG A 204 13.33 3.34 16.58
C ARG A 204 14.61 4.11 16.30
N ARG A 205 15.72 3.41 16.02
CA ARG A 205 17.00 4.06 15.65
C ARG A 205 16.88 4.83 14.35
N LEU A 206 16.16 4.32 13.35
CA LEU A 206 15.91 5.06 12.10
C LEU A 206 15.13 6.37 12.37
N LEU A 207 14.07 6.31 13.21
CA LEU A 207 13.36 7.53 13.63
C LEU A 207 14.21 8.52 14.44
N GLY A 208 15.21 8.03 15.18
CA GLY A 208 16.06 8.81 16.07
C GLY A 208 17.30 9.40 15.38
N ALA A 209 17.89 8.68 14.43
CA ALA A 209 19.03 9.13 13.64
C ALA A 209 18.69 10.38 12.82
N ASP A 210 17.50 10.38 12.21
CA ASP A 210 17.03 11.53 11.44
C ASP A 210 16.49 12.67 12.32
N ALA A 211 16.09 12.40 13.56
CA ALA A 211 15.71 13.43 14.52
C ALA A 211 16.92 14.20 15.09
N ALA A 212 18.13 13.61 15.00
CA ALA A 212 19.37 14.24 15.43
C ALA A 212 19.97 15.19 14.38
N VAL A 213 19.41 15.22 13.17
CA VAL A 213 19.76 16.24 12.17
C VAL A 213 19.09 17.56 12.63
N PRO A 214 19.86 18.58 13.04
CA PRO A 214 19.27 19.89 13.34
C PRO A 214 18.52 20.38 12.09
N PRO A 215 17.43 21.15 12.20
CA PRO A 215 16.84 21.82 11.04
C PRO A 215 17.98 22.55 10.34
N ALA A 216 18.30 22.12 9.12
CA ALA A 216 19.52 22.50 8.44
C ALA A 216 19.66 24.03 8.50
N ALA A 217 20.78 24.48 9.07
CA ALA A 217 21.15 25.88 9.04
C ALA A 217 21.21 26.29 7.57
N ARG A 218 20.22 27.07 7.11
CA ARG A 218 20.13 27.76 5.80
C ARG A 218 21.19 27.28 4.82
N THR A 219 20.94 26.13 4.19
CA THR A 219 21.77 25.68 3.09
C THR A 219 21.62 26.68 1.96
N GLU A 220 22.76 27.16 1.45
CA GLU A 220 22.91 28.05 0.29
C GLU A 220 22.06 27.59 -0.90
N PRO A 221 21.64 28.51 -1.79
CA PRO A 221 20.47 28.32 -2.64
C PRO A 221 20.61 27.09 -3.54
N HIS A 222 19.69 26.16 -3.33
CA HIS A 222 19.45 25.03 -4.22
C HIS A 222 19.14 25.52 -5.64
N ARG A 223 19.70 24.81 -6.63
CA ARG A 223 19.49 24.97 -8.08
C ARG A 223 18.16 25.66 -8.45
N THR A 224 18.21 26.94 -8.78
CA THR A 224 17.07 27.69 -9.31
C THR A 224 16.89 27.38 -10.80
N ILE A 225 15.66 27.08 -11.21
CA ILE A 225 15.32 26.87 -12.63
C ILE A 225 14.94 28.22 -13.22
N THR A 226 15.71 28.72 -14.17
CA THR A 226 15.40 29.95 -14.90
C THR A 226 14.47 29.64 -16.07
N HIS A 227 13.28 30.23 -16.05
CA HIS A 227 12.32 30.16 -17.16
C HIS A 227 12.78 31.05 -18.33
N GLU A 228 12.32 30.78 -19.55
CA GLU A 228 12.63 31.59 -20.76
C GLU A 228 12.22 33.07 -20.62
N THR A 229 11.31 33.37 -19.69
CA THR A 229 10.85 34.73 -19.36
C THR A 229 11.71 35.43 -18.30
N GLY A 230 12.79 34.81 -17.83
CA GLY A 230 13.69 35.35 -16.79
C GLY A 230 13.19 35.17 -15.35
N ALA A 231 12.06 34.48 -15.15
CA ALA A 231 11.55 34.17 -13.81
C ALA A 231 12.31 33.00 -13.18
N GLU A 232 12.75 33.19 -11.94
CA GLU A 232 13.36 32.15 -11.11
C GLU A 232 12.28 31.23 -10.53
N MET A 233 12.40 29.93 -10.80
CA MET A 233 11.48 28.90 -10.31
C MET A 233 12.20 27.97 -9.32
N HIS A 234 11.47 27.49 -8.32
CA HIS A 234 11.95 26.55 -7.31
C HIS A 234 12.61 25.29 -7.95
N PRO A 235 13.62 24.64 -7.33
CA PRO A 235 14.27 23.42 -7.82
C PRO A 235 13.35 22.25 -8.17
N TRP A 236 12.13 22.28 -7.64
CA TRP A 236 11.11 21.26 -7.83
C TRP A 236 9.96 21.77 -8.70
N ALA A 237 10.10 22.97 -9.30
CA ALA A 237 9.02 23.69 -9.95
C ALA A 237 8.57 23.07 -11.29
N ASP A 238 9.53 22.47 -11.98
CA ASP A 238 9.42 21.71 -13.22
C ASP A 238 8.91 20.29 -13.02
N LEU A 239 8.84 19.80 -11.76
CA LEU A 239 8.06 18.61 -11.44
C LEU A 239 6.59 18.91 -11.76
N GLN A 240 6.16 18.61 -12.99
CA GLN A 240 4.93 17.83 -13.15
C GLN A 240 5.08 16.65 -12.19
N PRO A 241 4.06 16.29 -11.39
CA PRO A 241 4.24 15.30 -10.33
C PRO A 241 4.94 14.08 -10.93
N ALA A 242 6.22 13.92 -10.60
CA ALA A 242 7.00 12.79 -11.06
C ALA A 242 6.53 11.64 -10.17
N GLY A 243 5.61 10.85 -10.71
CA GLY A 243 4.93 9.79 -9.97
C GLY A 243 3.41 9.95 -9.93
N GLN A 244 2.73 8.84 -9.63
CA GLN A 244 1.29 8.81 -9.48
C GLN A 244 0.84 9.74 -8.33
N ARG A 245 -0.30 10.42 -8.51
CA ARG A 245 -0.86 11.32 -7.48
C ARG A 245 -1.28 10.59 -6.20
N ALA A 246 -1.44 9.28 -6.27
CA ALA A 246 -1.66 8.35 -5.17
C ALA A 246 -0.50 7.34 -5.10
N ALA A 247 -0.45 6.54 -4.04
CA ALA A 247 0.42 5.38 -3.98
C ALA A 247 0.05 4.37 -5.08
N ASP A 248 1.05 3.81 -5.75
CA ASP A 248 0.85 2.70 -6.67
C ASP A 248 0.76 1.41 -5.86
N LEU A 249 -0.46 1.02 -5.47
CA LEU A 249 -0.65 -0.13 -4.59
C LEU A 249 -0.20 -1.44 -5.22
N THR A 250 -0.14 -1.53 -6.56
CA THR A 250 0.34 -2.74 -7.26
C THR A 250 1.79 -3.07 -6.94
N LYS A 251 2.62 -2.05 -6.65
CA LYS A 251 4.02 -2.21 -6.22
C LYS A 251 4.15 -2.63 -4.76
N LEU A 252 3.15 -2.36 -3.94
CA LEU A 252 3.10 -2.79 -2.54
C LEU A 252 2.68 -4.27 -2.43
N GLY A 253 2.17 -4.85 -3.52
CA GLY A 253 1.83 -6.27 -3.63
C GLY A 253 3.00 -7.19 -3.97
N HIS A 254 4.25 -6.71 -4.04
CA HIS A 254 5.39 -7.53 -4.45
C HIS A 254 5.66 -8.68 -3.47
N LEU A 255 5.18 -9.87 -3.85
CA LEU A 255 5.63 -11.15 -3.35
C LEU A 255 6.94 -11.51 -4.07
N SER A 256 7.99 -11.80 -3.30
CA SER A 256 9.19 -12.49 -3.80
C SER A 256 8.77 -13.75 -4.58
N PRO A 257 9.44 -14.16 -5.67
CA PRO A 257 8.99 -15.28 -6.47
C PRO A 257 8.99 -16.54 -5.60
N GLY A 258 7.79 -17.06 -5.34
CA GLY A 258 7.63 -18.41 -4.80
C GLY A 258 8.46 -19.35 -5.67
N SER A 259 9.42 -20.02 -5.04
CA SER A 259 10.31 -20.96 -5.71
C SER A 259 9.48 -22.02 -6.44
N PRO A 260 9.79 -22.36 -7.70
CA PRO A 260 9.12 -23.45 -8.40
C PRO A 260 9.55 -24.78 -7.77
N GLY A 261 8.67 -25.35 -6.95
CA GLY A 261 8.62 -26.78 -6.67
C GLY A 261 7.76 -27.47 -7.72
#